data_AF-A0A0F4JRG9-F1
#
_entry.id   AF-A0A0F4JRG9-F1
#
_cell.length_a   1.000
_cell.length_b   1.000
_cell.length_c   1.000
_cell.angle_alpha   90.00
_cell.angle_beta   90.00
_cell.angle_gamma   90.00
#
_symmetry.space_group_name_H-M   'P 1'
#
loop_
_entity.id
_entity.type
_entity.pdbx_description
1 polymer ?
#
loop_
_entity_poly.entity_id
_entity_poly.type
_entity_poly.pdbx_seq_one_letter_code
_entity_poly.pdbx_strand_id
1 'polypeptide(L)'
;DSEADLLELPAERRPVVSHKELLELRKSLNTMVGAYVHQSGKPHGVIHTELRRVCGGPPSAEATAGQLKERIKKVQEWATRMR
;
A
#
# COMPACT_ATOMS: atom_id res chain seq x y z
N ASP A 1 -2.74 -21.16 1.58
CA ASP A 1 -3.79 -20.36 2.24
C ASP A 1 -3.40 -19.90 3.64
N SER A 2 -2.41 -19.03 3.75
CA SER A 2 -1.95 -18.54 5.06
C SER A 2 -1.40 -17.10 5.02
N GLU A 3 -1.91 -16.28 4.09
CA GLU A 3 -1.61 -14.83 4.05
C GLU A 3 -2.72 -13.97 4.70
N ALA A 4 -3.92 -14.54 4.97
CA ALA A 4 -5.05 -13.78 5.51
C ALA A 4 -4.97 -13.52 7.04
N ASP A 5 -4.10 -14.22 7.77
CA ASP A 5 -3.99 -14.14 9.24
C ASP A 5 -3.16 -12.95 9.75
N LEU A 6 -2.62 -12.11 8.85
CA LEU A 6 -1.78 -10.97 9.22
C LEU A 6 -2.56 -9.75 9.72
N LEU A 7 -3.90 -9.79 9.70
CA LEU A 7 -4.75 -8.68 10.10
C LEU A 7 -5.09 -8.65 11.60
N GLU A 8 -4.84 -9.72 12.37
CA GLU A 8 -5.16 -9.77 13.81
C GLU A 8 -4.01 -10.22 14.71
N LEU A 9 -2.76 -9.98 14.32
CA LEU A 9 -1.66 -10.16 15.27
C LEU A 9 -1.70 -9.04 16.32
N PRO A 10 -1.82 -9.37 17.63
CA PRO A 10 -1.70 -8.38 18.69
C PRO A 10 -0.40 -7.60 18.53
N ALA A 11 -0.39 -6.31 18.89
CA ALA A 11 0.71 -5.39 18.61
C ALA A 11 2.09 -5.96 19.00
N GLU A 12 2.13 -6.81 20.02
CA GLU A 12 3.32 -7.51 20.55
C GLU A 12 3.92 -8.58 19.62
N ARG A 13 3.15 -9.12 18.67
CA ARG A 13 3.59 -10.16 17.70
C ARG A 13 3.91 -9.61 16.31
N ARG A 14 3.75 -8.30 16.09
CA ARG A 14 4.13 -7.69 14.82
C ARG A 14 5.66 -7.66 14.75
N PRO A 15 6.29 -8.15 13.67
CA PRO A 15 7.73 -7.95 13.49
C PRO A 15 8.02 -6.46 13.61
N VAL A 16 9.03 -6.09 14.41
CA VAL A 16 9.41 -4.70 14.65
C VAL A 16 10.02 -4.15 13.36
N VAL A 17 9.15 -3.73 12.44
CA VAL A 17 9.55 -2.95 11.27
C VAL A 17 10.00 -1.60 11.80
N SER A 18 11.24 -1.22 11.50
CA SER A 18 11.77 0.05 11.94
C SER A 18 10.91 1.19 11.38
N HIS A 19 10.79 2.27 12.15
CA HIS A 19 10.11 3.48 11.67
C HIS A 19 10.63 3.94 10.30
N LYS A 20 11.94 3.76 10.08
CA LYS A 20 12.62 4.01 8.80
C LYS A 20 12.06 3.17 7.65
N GLU A 21 11.89 1.86 7.84
CA GLU A 21 11.32 0.99 6.80
C GLU A 21 9.88 1.35 6.46
N LEU A 22 9.06 1.72 7.46
CA LEU A 22 7.70 2.22 7.20
C LEU A 22 7.70 3.51 6.39
N LEU A 23 8.62 4.44 6.70
CA LEU A 23 8.77 5.68 5.94
C LEU A 23 9.17 5.40 4.49
N GLU A 24 10.14 4.50 4.26
CA GLU A 24 10.55 4.12 2.90
C GLU A 24 9.40 3.46 2.13
N LEU A 25 8.64 2.55 2.76
CA LEU A 25 7.47 1.93 2.12
C LEU A 25 6.41 2.96 1.74
N ARG A 26 6.11 3.94 2.61
CA ARG A 26 5.18 5.03 2.29
C ARG A 26 5.69 5.88 1.15
N LYS A 27 6.99 6.20 1.13
CA LYS A 27 7.63 6.96 0.06
C LYS A 27 7.54 6.22 -1.27
N SER A 28 7.89 4.93 -1.30
CA SER A 28 7.76 4.09 -2.49
C SER A 28 6.32 4.05 -3.01
N LEU A 29 5.35 3.84 -2.11
CA LEU A 29 3.93 3.86 -2.47
C LEU A 29 3.53 5.19 -3.10
N ASN A 30 3.87 6.32 -2.47
CA ASN A 30 3.55 7.65 -2.99
C ASN A 30 4.18 7.91 -4.37
N THR A 31 5.44 7.51 -4.58
CA THR A 31 6.12 7.65 -5.87
C THR A 31 5.41 6.85 -6.97
N MET A 32 5.04 5.61 -6.72
CA MET A 32 4.34 4.79 -7.73
C MET A 32 2.93 5.29 -8.01
N VAL A 33 2.21 5.76 -6.99
CA VAL A 33 0.89 6.38 -7.20
C VAL A 33 1.04 7.64 -8.05
N GLY A 34 2.04 8.49 -7.80
CA GLY A 34 2.34 9.66 -8.63
C GLY A 34 2.57 9.29 -10.10
N ALA A 35 3.40 8.27 -10.36
CA ALA A 35 3.61 7.77 -11.73
C ALA A 35 2.31 7.25 -12.36
N TYR A 36 1.51 6.51 -11.60
CA TYR A 36 0.24 5.95 -12.07
C TYR A 36 -0.84 7.01 -12.31
N VAL A 37 -0.85 8.13 -11.57
CA VAL A 37 -1.73 9.29 -11.82
C VAL A 37 -1.52 9.82 -13.24
N HIS A 38 -0.26 9.95 -13.67
CA HIS A 38 0.05 10.40 -15.03
C HIS A 38 -0.42 9.40 -16.10
N GLN A 39 -0.36 8.09 -15.83
CA GLN A 39 -0.82 7.06 -16.76
C GLN A 39 -2.35 6.91 -16.79
N SER A 40 -3.02 7.04 -15.65
CA SER A 40 -4.46 6.79 -15.50
C SER A 40 -5.34 8.03 -15.67
N GLY A 41 -4.77 9.23 -15.56
CA GLY A 41 -5.51 10.49 -15.56
C GLY A 41 -6.36 10.74 -14.31
N LYS A 42 -6.37 9.81 -13.34
CA LYS A 42 -7.14 9.93 -12.10
C LYS A 42 -6.37 10.75 -11.06
N PRO A 43 -7.05 11.57 -10.22
CA PRO A 43 -6.38 12.30 -9.14
C PRO A 43 -5.71 11.38 -8.12
N HIS A 44 -4.59 11.83 -7.54
CA HIS A 44 -3.78 11.08 -6.57
C HIS A 44 -4.62 10.53 -5.38
N GLY A 45 -5.49 11.36 -4.81
CA GLY A 45 -6.36 10.96 -3.69
C GLY A 45 -7.38 9.86 -4.06
N VAL A 46 -7.82 9.83 -5.32
CA VAL A 46 -8.73 8.79 -5.83
C VAL A 46 -8.00 7.46 -5.88
N ILE A 47 -6.76 7.43 -6.39
CA ILE A 47 -5.96 6.20 -6.42
C ILE A 47 -5.71 5.65 -5.02
N HIS A 48 -5.34 6.50 -4.05
CA HIS A 48 -5.19 6.04 -2.65
C HIS A 48 -6.50 5.51 -2.06
N THR A 49 -7.63 6.08 -2.44
CA THR A 49 -8.96 5.61 -2.01
C THR A 49 -9.31 4.27 -2.63
N GLU A 50 -9.05 4.08 -3.92
CA GLU A 50 -9.20 2.80 -4.60
C GLU A 50 -8.28 1.73 -4.00
N LEU A 51 -7.03 2.05 -3.69
CA LEU A 51 -6.09 1.14 -3.03
C LEU A 51 -6.58 0.70 -1.66
N ARG A 52 -7.12 1.63 -0.85
CA ARG A 52 -7.73 1.28 0.44
C ARG A 52 -8.96 0.41 0.28
N ARG A 53 -9.79 0.66 -0.74
CA ARG A 53 -10.97 -0.15 -1.02
C ARG A 53 -10.60 -1.58 -1.43
N VAL A 54 -9.56 -1.75 -2.23
CA VAL A 54 -9.16 -3.06 -2.78
C VAL A 54 -8.27 -3.84 -1.82
N CYS A 55 -7.33 -3.19 -1.13
CA CYS A 55 -6.40 -3.86 -0.22
C CYS A 55 -6.89 -3.84 1.24
N GLY A 56 -7.91 -3.05 1.57
CA GLY A 56 -8.37 -2.84 2.94
C GLY A 56 -7.41 -2.00 3.79
N GLY A 57 -7.75 -1.91 5.08
CA GLY A 57 -6.94 -1.27 6.10
C GLY A 57 -7.02 0.26 6.18
N PRO A 58 -6.32 0.86 7.16
CA PRO A 58 -6.38 2.29 7.46
C PRO A 58 -5.63 3.16 6.43
N PRO A 59 -5.69 4.50 6.53
CA PRO A 59 -4.88 5.40 5.69
C PRO A 59 -3.39 5.05 5.69
N SER A 60 -2.66 5.39 4.61
CA SER A 60 -1.24 5.00 4.44
C SER A 60 -0.32 5.48 5.58
N ALA A 61 -0.70 6.54 6.29
CA ALA A 61 0.01 7.00 7.49
C ALA A 61 -0.08 6.01 8.67
N GLU A 62 -1.18 5.27 8.78
CA GLU A 62 -1.45 4.30 9.86
C GLU A 62 -1.33 2.84 9.39
N ALA A 63 -1.14 2.63 8.08
CA ALA A 63 -1.01 1.32 7.49
C ALA A 63 0.22 0.58 8.02
N THR A 64 0.06 -0.73 8.22
CA THR A 64 1.16 -1.63 8.57
C THR A 64 2.09 -1.84 7.37
N ALA A 65 3.29 -2.35 7.61
CA ALA A 65 4.23 -2.67 6.54
C ALA A 65 3.66 -3.67 5.51
N GLY A 66 2.88 -4.65 5.97
CA GLY A 66 2.19 -5.61 5.11
C GLY A 66 1.19 -4.92 4.18
N GLN A 67 0.32 -4.06 4.74
CA GLN A 67 -0.66 -3.30 3.96
C GLN A 67 0.00 -2.35 2.96
N LEU A 68 1.12 -1.71 3.32
CA LEU A 68 1.86 -0.86 2.38
C LEU A 68 2.45 -1.68 1.23
N LYS A 69 3.03 -2.85 1.51
CA LYS A 69 3.58 -3.76 0.48
C LYS A 69 2.48 -4.29 -0.45
N GLU A 70 1.31 -4.65 0.08
CA GLU A 70 0.16 -5.08 -0.72
C GLU A 70 -0.34 -3.97 -1.66
N ARG A 71 -0.46 -2.74 -1.15
CA ARG A 71 -0.82 -1.57 -1.96
C ARG A 71 0.19 -1.31 -3.06
N ILE A 72 1.49 -1.39 -2.75
CA ILE A 72 2.58 -1.25 -3.71
C ILE A 72 2.43 -2.26 -4.85
N LYS A 73 2.25 -3.55 -4.51
CA LYS A 73 2.04 -4.62 -5.49
C LYS A 73 0.81 -4.34 -6.35
N LYS A 74 -0.28 -3.88 -5.73
CA LYS A 74 -1.52 -3.56 -6.45
C LYS A 74 -1.36 -2.43 -7.46
N VAL A 75 -0.65 -1.35 -7.11
CA VAL A 75 -0.36 -0.25 -8.04
C VAL A 75 0.50 -0.75 -9.22
N GLN A 76 1.50 -1.60 -8.95
CA GLN A 76 2.34 -2.18 -10.00
C GLN A 76 1.53 -3.06 -10.97
N GLU A 77 0.59 -3.86 -10.45
CA GLU A 77 -0.33 -4.65 -11.25
C GLU A 77 -1.19 -3.75 -12.16
N TRP A 78 -1.74 -2.66 -11.62
CA TRP A 78 -2.52 -1.71 -12.42
C TRP A 78 -1.67 -1.01 -13.50
N ALA A 79 -0.47 -0.56 -13.15
CA ALA A 79 0.42 0.11 -14.09
C ALA A 79 0.85 -0.82 -15.24
N THR A 80 1.05 -2.11 -14.95
CA THR A 80 1.41 -3.12 -15.97
C THR A 80 0.25 -3.45 -16.90
N ARG A 81 -0.98 -3.50 -16.38
CA ARG A 81 -2.20 -3.79 -17.18
C ARG A 81 -2.60 -2.65 -18.13
N MET A 82 -2.07 -1.45 -17.92
CA MET A 82 -2.35 -0.27 -18.74
C MET A 82 -1.28 0.01 -19.80
N ARG A 83 -0.27 -0.86 -19.92
CA ARG A 83 0.66 -0.81 -21.05
C ARG A 83 0.08 -1.49 -22.28
#